data_AF-A0A424K5R0-F1
#
_entry.id   AF-A0A424K5R0-F1
#
_cell.length_a   1.000
_cell.length_b   1.000
_cell.length_c   1.000
_cell.angle_alpha   90.00
_cell.angle_beta   90.00
_cell.angle_gamma   90.00
#
_symmetry.space_group_name_H-M   'P 1'
#
loop_
_entity.id
_entity.type
_entity.pdbx_description
1 polymer ?
#
loop_
_entity_poly.entity_id
_entity_poly.type
_entity_poly.pdbx_seq_one_letter_code
_entity_poly.pdbx_strand_id
1 'polypeptide(L)'
;MLRDYKTGVSEDVGIFSGKEIEHTPAYGLQTLFLARNDLTFDQIHELAVKVDAEAIYYGANRSFMYNHGTQIAQMMKFLDKGFYVTIDYPYNLHDEVKKRYSLIWKREKFIPFCSIIFANSEDDDNLCFKVDDIDFNKTNPGVWTMSMNEFKQSSGFTSWKDYKKDQPIEEDKWLMRIPHTSNEKKH
;
A
#
# COMPACT_ATOMS: atom_id res chain seq x y z
N MET A 1 3.09 -10.95 10.61
CA MET A 1 3.77 -9.94 11.46
C MET A 1 2.84 -9.69 12.64
N LEU A 2 3.30 -9.85 13.89
CA LEU A 2 2.48 -9.53 15.07
C LEU A 2 2.20 -8.03 15.09
N ARG A 3 0.92 -7.64 15.07
CA ARG A 3 0.50 -6.22 15.14
C ARG A 3 -0.49 -6.03 16.28
N ASP A 4 -0.33 -4.93 17.01
CA ASP A 4 -1.24 -4.49 18.07
C ASP A 4 -2.50 -3.87 17.45
N TYR A 5 -3.62 -4.58 17.48
CA TYR A 5 -4.93 -4.04 17.11
C TYR A 5 -5.71 -3.64 18.37
N LYS A 6 -6.76 -2.82 18.22
CA LYS A 6 -7.65 -2.49 19.35
C LYS A 6 -8.27 -3.72 20.02
N THR A 7 -8.41 -4.82 19.29
CA THR A 7 -8.99 -6.09 19.77
C THR A 7 -7.94 -7.06 20.32
N GLY A 8 -6.65 -6.71 20.28
CA GLY A 8 -5.53 -7.57 20.72
C GLY A 8 -4.44 -7.73 19.67
N VAL A 9 -3.45 -8.59 19.95
CA VAL A 9 -2.38 -8.94 19.01
C VAL A 9 -2.85 -10.04 18.07
N SER A 10 -2.67 -9.86 16.76
CA SER A 10 -2.99 -10.89 15.77
C SER A 10 -1.95 -10.92 14.64
N GLU A 11 -1.70 -12.11 14.09
CA GLU A 11 -0.80 -12.30 12.95
C GLU A 11 -1.52 -12.22 11.58
N ASP A 12 -2.85 -12.39 11.56
CA ASP A 12 -3.62 -12.77 10.36
C ASP A 12 -4.82 -11.86 10.05
N VAL A 13 -4.75 -10.57 10.40
CA VAL A 13 -5.81 -9.63 10.00
C VAL A 13 -5.63 -9.27 8.53
N GLY A 14 -6.45 -9.87 7.67
CA GLY A 14 -6.44 -9.62 6.22
C GLY A 14 -6.97 -8.25 5.81
N ILE A 15 -7.83 -7.63 6.63
CA ILE A 15 -8.46 -6.33 6.38
C ILE A 15 -8.63 -5.57 7.70
N PHE A 16 -8.21 -4.31 7.73
CA PHE A 16 -8.40 -3.43 8.89
C PHE A 16 -8.53 -1.97 8.45
N SER A 17 -8.93 -1.10 9.36
CA SER A 17 -9.02 0.33 9.11
C SER A 17 -8.44 1.15 10.24
N GLY A 18 -8.00 2.36 9.92
CA GLY A 18 -7.36 3.26 10.88
C GLY A 18 -6.91 4.56 10.22
N LYS A 19 -6.29 5.43 11.02
CA LYS A 19 -5.63 6.62 10.48
C LYS A 19 -4.26 6.23 9.94
N GLU A 20 -3.97 6.58 8.70
CA GLU A 20 -2.63 6.34 8.14
C GLU A 20 -1.58 7.15 8.89
N ILE A 21 -0.54 6.48 9.37
CA ILE A 21 0.53 7.07 10.19
C ILE A 21 1.88 7.05 9.48
N GLU A 22 1.98 6.41 8.32
CA GLU A 22 3.14 6.49 7.45
C GLU A 22 3.05 7.79 6.65
N HIS A 23 4.17 8.49 6.53
CA HIS A 23 4.21 9.85 6.00
C HIS A 23 4.14 9.89 4.46
N THR A 24 3.08 9.32 3.90
CA THR A 24 2.72 9.42 2.48
C THR A 24 1.79 10.63 2.26
N PRO A 25 1.42 10.97 1.01
CA PRO A 25 0.37 11.96 0.75
C PRO A 25 -0.99 11.67 1.42
N ALA A 26 -1.25 10.43 1.86
CA ALA A 26 -2.46 10.04 2.58
C ALA A 26 -2.32 10.06 4.13
N TYR A 27 -1.21 10.60 4.67
CA TYR A 27 -1.00 10.71 6.11
C TYR A 27 -2.16 11.38 6.84
N GLY A 28 -2.65 10.76 7.91
CA GLY A 28 -3.76 11.26 8.74
C GLY A 28 -5.16 11.05 8.14
N LEU A 29 -5.28 10.49 6.94
CA LEU A 29 -6.57 10.11 6.36
C LEU A 29 -7.12 8.84 7.01
N GLN A 30 -8.44 8.71 7.02
CA GLN A 30 -9.06 7.43 7.38
C GLN A 30 -8.84 6.44 6.23
N THR A 31 -8.21 5.31 6.52
CA THR A 31 -7.69 4.40 5.49
C THR A 31 -8.21 2.99 5.72
N LEU A 32 -8.63 2.34 4.63
CA LEU A 32 -8.89 0.91 4.58
C LEU A 32 -7.62 0.19 4.12
N PHE A 33 -7.05 -0.65 4.99
CA PHE A 33 -5.83 -1.40 4.73
C PHE A 33 -6.15 -2.83 4.30
N LEU A 34 -5.56 -3.23 3.19
CA LEU A 34 -5.74 -4.54 2.56
C LEU A 34 -4.44 -5.32 2.66
N ALA A 35 -4.40 -6.30 3.58
CA ALA A 35 -3.34 -7.29 3.72
C ALA A 35 -3.64 -8.59 2.92
N ARG A 36 -4.60 -8.50 2.00
CA ARG A 36 -5.04 -9.53 1.06
C ARG A 36 -5.50 -8.87 -0.25
N ASN A 37 -5.75 -9.66 -1.28
CA ASN A 37 -5.95 -9.15 -2.65
C ASN A 37 -6.86 -10.05 -3.49
N ASP A 38 -7.81 -10.70 -2.85
CA ASP A 38 -8.85 -11.54 -3.46
C ASP A 38 -10.23 -10.87 -3.46
N LEU A 39 -10.32 -9.62 -2.97
CA LEU A 39 -11.55 -8.84 -2.92
C LEU A 39 -11.86 -8.14 -4.24
N THR A 40 -13.15 -8.14 -4.59
CA THR A 40 -13.66 -7.38 -5.73
C THR A 40 -13.76 -5.88 -5.43
N PHE A 41 -13.98 -5.08 -6.47
CA PHE A 41 -14.19 -3.64 -6.32
C PHE A 41 -15.35 -3.33 -5.38
N ASP A 42 -16.50 -4.01 -5.56
CA ASP A 42 -17.71 -3.73 -4.78
C ASP A 42 -17.52 -4.08 -3.31
N GLN A 43 -16.83 -5.19 -3.01
CA GLN A 43 -16.50 -5.59 -1.64
C GLN A 43 -15.60 -4.55 -0.96
N ILE A 44 -14.51 -4.12 -1.62
CA ILE A 44 -13.61 -3.10 -1.06
C ILE A 44 -14.36 -1.77 -0.89
N HIS A 45 -15.19 -1.38 -1.85
CA HIS A 45 -15.94 -0.14 -1.79
C HIS A 45 -16.99 -0.13 -0.66
N GLU A 46 -17.71 -1.24 -0.45
CA GLU A 46 -18.64 -1.38 0.68
C GLU A 46 -17.90 -1.26 2.02
N LEU A 47 -16.76 -1.92 2.16
CA LEU A 47 -15.91 -1.83 3.34
C LEU A 47 -15.39 -0.41 3.56
N ALA A 48 -14.96 0.27 2.49
CA ALA A 48 -14.47 1.64 2.54
C ALA A 48 -15.57 2.60 3.01
N VAL A 49 -16.80 2.45 2.52
CA VAL A 49 -17.95 3.24 3.00
C VAL A 49 -18.28 2.91 4.46
N LYS A 50 -18.25 1.64 4.86
CA LYS A 50 -18.53 1.19 6.24
C LYS A 50 -17.61 1.83 7.27
N VAL A 51 -16.35 2.06 6.90
CA VAL A 51 -15.32 2.63 7.79
C VAL A 51 -14.98 4.09 7.50
N ASP A 52 -15.78 4.76 6.68
CA ASP A 52 -15.60 6.16 6.26
C ASP A 52 -14.18 6.45 5.72
N ALA A 53 -13.68 5.53 4.90
CA ALA A 53 -12.34 5.65 4.34
C ALA A 53 -12.26 6.75 3.26
N GLU A 54 -11.15 7.48 3.28
CA GLU A 54 -10.73 8.44 2.27
C GLU A 54 -9.59 7.87 1.41
N ALA A 55 -8.93 6.81 1.88
CA ALA A 55 -7.84 6.13 1.21
C ALA A 55 -7.98 4.60 1.24
N ILE A 56 -7.48 3.94 0.20
CA ILE A 56 -7.37 2.47 0.10
C ILE A 56 -5.89 2.12 0.00
N TYR A 57 -5.40 1.29 0.94
CA TYR A 57 -4.00 0.90 1.04
C TYR A 57 -3.84 -0.58 0.68
N TYR A 58 -3.24 -0.85 -0.48
CA TYR A 58 -2.95 -2.21 -0.96
C TYR A 58 -1.54 -2.65 -0.55
N GLY A 59 -1.42 -3.91 -0.10
CA GLY A 59 -0.11 -4.50 0.24
C GLY A 59 0.28 -4.32 1.71
N ALA A 60 -0.69 -3.99 2.57
CA ALA A 60 -0.45 -3.82 4.00
C ALA A 60 0.18 -5.09 4.61
N ASN A 61 0.94 -4.94 5.70
CA ASN A 61 1.66 -6.05 6.34
C ASN A 61 2.60 -6.82 5.39
N ARG A 62 3.16 -6.15 4.37
CA ARG A 62 4.04 -6.74 3.33
C ARG A 62 3.37 -7.84 2.51
N SER A 63 2.06 -7.72 2.27
CA SER A 63 1.26 -8.72 1.56
C SER A 63 1.19 -8.49 0.04
N PHE A 64 2.00 -7.58 -0.52
CA PHE A 64 1.90 -7.23 -1.92
C PHE A 64 2.13 -8.45 -2.83
N MET A 65 1.14 -8.73 -3.69
CA MET A 65 1.26 -9.74 -4.74
C MET A 65 0.57 -9.27 -6.01
N TYR A 66 1.11 -9.70 -7.15
CA TYR A 66 0.49 -9.49 -8.45
C TYR A 66 -0.66 -10.48 -8.66
N ASN A 67 -1.92 -10.03 -8.55
CA ASN A 67 -3.07 -10.88 -8.83
C ASN A 67 -4.32 -10.09 -9.22
N HIS A 68 -5.49 -10.74 -9.20
CA HIS A 68 -6.76 -10.16 -9.61
C HIS A 68 -7.20 -8.94 -8.76
N GLY A 69 -6.88 -8.88 -7.46
CA GLY A 69 -7.23 -7.74 -6.60
C GLY A 69 -6.28 -6.56 -6.70
N THR A 70 -5.13 -6.70 -7.36
CA THR A 70 -4.22 -5.58 -7.65
C THR A 70 -4.33 -5.11 -9.11
N GLN A 71 -5.47 -5.35 -9.74
CA GLN A 71 -5.72 -4.91 -11.11
C GLN A 71 -5.88 -3.39 -11.21
N ILE A 72 -5.20 -2.80 -12.18
CA ILE A 72 -5.23 -1.36 -12.47
C ILE A 72 -6.65 -0.82 -12.67
N ALA A 73 -7.55 -1.61 -13.27
CA ALA A 73 -8.94 -1.21 -13.52
C ALA A 73 -9.72 -0.97 -12.21
N GLN A 74 -9.46 -1.75 -11.16
CA GLN A 74 -10.07 -1.55 -9.85
C GLN A 74 -9.56 -0.26 -9.20
N MET A 75 -8.24 -0.05 -9.23
CA MET A 75 -7.61 1.17 -8.68
C MET A 75 -8.07 2.43 -9.41
N MET A 76 -8.21 2.37 -10.74
CA MET A 76 -8.77 3.47 -11.53
C MET A 76 -10.16 3.89 -11.04
N LYS A 77 -11.06 2.93 -10.74
CA LYS A 77 -12.39 3.23 -10.20
C LYS A 77 -12.33 3.93 -8.85
N PHE A 78 -11.41 3.54 -7.96
CA PHE A 78 -11.24 4.22 -6.67
C PHE A 78 -10.70 5.64 -6.84
N LEU A 79 -9.70 5.82 -7.71
CA LEU A 79 -9.16 7.14 -8.03
C LEU A 79 -10.24 8.06 -8.66
N ASP A 80 -11.08 7.52 -9.55
CA ASP A 80 -12.19 8.26 -10.17
C ASP A 80 -13.27 8.64 -9.15
N LYS A 81 -13.42 7.85 -8.08
CA LYS A 81 -14.27 8.16 -6.93
C LYS A 81 -13.62 9.11 -5.92
N GLY A 82 -12.39 9.55 -6.16
CA GLY A 82 -11.70 10.54 -5.33
C GLY A 82 -10.93 9.97 -4.14
N PHE A 83 -10.81 8.64 -4.01
CA PHE A 83 -9.97 8.03 -2.98
C PHE A 83 -8.48 8.25 -3.28
N TYR A 84 -7.67 8.34 -2.22
CA TYR A 84 -6.25 8.02 -2.34
C TYR A 84 -6.07 6.52 -2.50
N VAL A 85 -5.14 6.11 -3.35
CA VAL A 85 -4.84 4.69 -3.60
C VAL A 85 -3.34 4.46 -3.45
N THR A 86 -2.97 3.73 -2.41
CA THR A 86 -1.58 3.35 -2.14
C THR A 86 -1.34 1.92 -2.60
N ILE A 87 -0.20 1.69 -3.25
CA ILE A 87 0.40 0.36 -3.40
C ILE A 87 1.73 0.34 -2.66
N ASP A 88 1.84 -0.52 -1.65
CA ASP A 88 3.09 -0.73 -0.91
C ASP A 88 3.81 -1.95 -1.46
N TYR A 89 5.03 -1.78 -1.95
CA TYR A 89 5.80 -2.85 -2.58
C TYR A 89 7.30 -2.65 -2.37
N PRO A 90 8.09 -3.74 -2.28
CA PRO A 90 9.54 -3.65 -2.15
C PRO A 90 10.23 -3.22 -3.46
N TYR A 91 11.35 -2.50 -3.36
CA TYR A 91 12.09 -1.95 -4.50
C TYR A 91 12.50 -2.99 -5.56
N ASN A 92 12.76 -4.24 -5.18
CA ASN A 92 13.09 -5.32 -6.14
C ASN A 92 11.97 -5.57 -7.17
N LEU A 93 10.76 -5.08 -6.92
CA LEU A 93 9.60 -5.15 -7.83
C LEU A 93 9.36 -3.85 -8.60
N HIS A 94 10.16 -2.80 -8.39
CA HIS A 94 9.86 -1.43 -8.83
C HIS A 94 9.62 -1.30 -10.34
N ASP A 95 10.48 -1.88 -11.17
CA ASP A 95 10.34 -1.77 -12.63
C ASP A 95 9.06 -2.43 -13.13
N GLU A 96 8.73 -3.60 -12.57
CA GLU A 96 7.52 -4.33 -12.93
C GLU A 96 6.26 -3.61 -12.46
N VAL A 97 6.25 -3.11 -11.23
CA VAL A 97 5.16 -2.29 -10.67
C VAL A 97 4.97 -1.03 -11.54
N LYS A 98 6.03 -0.28 -11.82
CA LYS A 98 5.97 0.93 -12.65
C LYS A 98 5.41 0.66 -14.04
N LYS A 99 5.79 -0.46 -14.65
CA LYS A 99 5.23 -0.90 -15.94
C LYS A 99 3.74 -1.23 -15.83
N ARG A 100 3.35 -2.06 -14.85
CA ARG A 100 1.98 -2.55 -14.65
C ARG A 100 1.00 -1.42 -14.35
N TYR A 101 1.39 -0.43 -13.54
CA TYR A 101 0.54 0.69 -13.13
C TYR A 101 0.78 1.97 -13.93
N SER A 102 1.42 1.87 -15.09
CA SER A 102 1.80 3.02 -15.94
C SER A 102 0.64 3.95 -16.30
N LEU A 103 -0.60 3.44 -16.46
CA LEU A 103 -1.78 4.26 -16.77
C LEU A 103 -2.22 5.17 -15.62
N ILE A 104 -1.87 4.85 -14.38
CA ILE A 104 -2.24 5.63 -13.19
C ILE A 104 -1.04 6.26 -12.49
N TRP A 105 0.19 5.96 -12.92
CA TRP A 105 1.44 6.37 -12.28
C TRP A 105 1.57 7.87 -11.99
N LYS A 106 0.96 8.70 -12.84
CA LYS A 106 1.00 10.17 -12.73
C LYS A 106 -0.28 10.78 -12.16
N ARG A 107 -1.23 9.96 -11.69
CA ARG A 107 -2.47 10.48 -11.07
C ARG A 107 -2.14 11.00 -9.68
N GLU A 108 -2.60 12.21 -9.37
CA GLU A 108 -2.30 12.93 -8.12
C GLU A 108 -2.55 12.12 -6.84
N LYS A 109 -3.63 11.33 -6.81
CA LYS A 109 -4.04 10.53 -5.65
C LYS A 109 -3.51 9.08 -5.66
N PHE A 110 -2.70 8.72 -6.66
CA PHE A 110 -2.06 7.41 -6.71
C PHE A 110 -0.68 7.47 -6.06
N ILE A 111 -0.45 6.62 -5.06
CA ILE A 111 0.75 6.62 -4.23
C ILE A 111 1.50 5.30 -4.45
N PRO A 112 2.54 5.27 -5.32
CA PRO A 112 3.44 4.12 -5.42
C PRO A 112 4.43 4.15 -4.25
N PHE A 113 4.10 3.48 -3.15
CA PHE A 113 4.93 3.45 -1.95
C PHE A 113 6.01 2.36 -2.06
N CYS A 114 7.16 2.76 -2.61
CA CYS A 114 8.28 1.87 -2.91
C CYS A 114 9.19 1.69 -1.68
N SER A 115 9.07 0.56 -1.00
CA SER A 115 9.78 0.24 0.23
C SER A 115 11.20 -0.28 -0.04
N ILE A 116 12.21 0.32 0.62
CA ILE A 116 13.58 -0.20 0.72
C ILE A 116 13.76 -0.78 2.13
N ILE A 117 14.03 -2.08 2.23
CA ILE A 117 14.13 -2.76 3.52
C ILE A 117 15.60 -2.77 3.97
N PHE A 118 15.88 -2.03 5.05
CA PHE A 118 17.19 -1.97 5.68
C PHE A 118 17.09 -2.47 7.13
N ALA A 119 17.77 -3.56 7.45
CA ALA A 119 17.77 -4.11 8.81
C ALA A 119 18.80 -3.38 9.67
N ASN A 120 18.45 -3.10 10.94
CA ASN A 120 19.35 -2.47 11.93
C ASN A 120 20.02 -1.17 11.46
N SER A 121 19.28 -0.31 10.76
CA SER A 121 19.79 0.95 10.20
C SER A 121 20.32 1.96 11.22
N GLU A 122 20.18 1.70 12.52
CA GLU A 122 20.81 2.46 13.60
C GLU A 122 22.33 2.29 13.66
N ASP A 123 22.89 1.24 13.07
CA ASP A 123 24.33 1.00 13.06
C ASP A 123 25.04 1.61 11.83
N ASP A 124 24.29 2.26 10.92
CA ASP A 124 24.76 2.71 9.60
C ASP A 124 25.08 4.21 9.52
N ASP A 125 25.75 4.75 10.53
CA ASP A 125 26.02 6.20 10.66
C ASP A 125 26.78 6.81 9.46
N ASN A 126 27.63 6.03 8.80
CA ASN A 126 28.45 6.47 7.67
C ASN A 126 27.85 6.09 6.30
N LEU A 127 26.70 5.43 6.26
CA LEU A 127 26.09 4.96 5.02
C LEU A 127 25.53 6.13 4.20
N CYS A 128 25.70 6.06 2.89
CA CYS A 128 25.10 6.99 1.93
C CYS A 128 24.26 6.24 0.89
N PHE A 129 23.08 6.77 0.60
CA PHE A 129 22.21 6.31 -0.48
C PHE A 129 22.50 7.06 -1.76
N LYS A 130 22.24 6.41 -2.89
CA LYS A 130 22.31 7.01 -4.22
C LYS A 130 21.13 6.55 -5.07
N VAL A 131 20.45 7.50 -5.70
CA VAL A 131 19.58 7.25 -6.87
C VAL A 131 20.40 7.55 -8.10
N ASP A 132 20.78 6.51 -8.82
CA ASP A 132 21.66 6.56 -9.98
C ASP A 132 20.87 6.43 -11.28
N ASP A 133 21.53 6.74 -12.40
CA ASP A 133 21.04 6.42 -13.73
C ASP A 133 21.30 4.93 -14.05
N ILE A 134 20.52 4.36 -14.98
CA ILE A 134 20.69 2.97 -15.42
C ILE A 134 21.97 2.76 -16.25
N ASP A 135 22.54 3.85 -16.75
CA ASP A 135 23.81 3.95 -17.47
C ASP A 135 24.24 5.43 -17.50
N PHE A 136 25.45 5.73 -17.97
CA PHE A 136 25.95 7.10 -18.04
C PHE A 136 25.06 8.01 -18.91
N ASN A 137 24.34 8.95 -18.27
CA ASN A 137 23.49 9.97 -18.90
C ASN A 137 22.41 9.38 -19.84
N LYS A 138 21.63 8.42 -19.35
CA LYS A 138 20.66 7.66 -20.15
C LYS A 138 19.20 7.97 -19.79
N THR A 139 18.85 8.09 -18.52
CA THR A 139 17.46 8.26 -18.07
C THR A 139 17.27 9.35 -17.03
N ASN A 140 18.30 9.68 -16.26
CA ASN A 140 18.23 10.68 -15.20
C ASN A 140 19.12 11.89 -15.58
N PRO A 141 18.77 13.11 -15.12
CA PRO A 141 19.59 14.31 -15.35
C PRO A 141 20.91 14.31 -14.55
N GLY A 142 21.11 13.35 -13.66
CA GLY A 142 22.25 13.22 -12.77
C GLY A 142 21.99 12.17 -11.69
N VAL A 143 22.76 12.22 -10.61
CA VAL A 143 22.61 11.35 -9.44
C VAL A 143 22.16 12.15 -8.23
N TRP A 144 21.30 11.57 -7.41
CA TRP A 144 20.95 12.12 -6.10
C TRP A 144 21.61 11.29 -5.01
N THR A 145 22.20 11.95 -4.03
CA THR A 145 22.87 11.29 -2.89
C THR A 145 22.40 11.87 -1.58
N MET A 146 22.36 11.04 -0.54
CA MET A 146 21.96 11.45 0.81
C MET A 146 22.58 10.52 1.84
N SER A 147 23.08 11.05 2.95
CA SER A 147 23.53 10.19 4.06
C SER A 147 22.35 9.57 4.82
N MET A 148 22.57 8.43 5.48
CA MET A 148 21.57 7.82 6.38
C MET A 148 21.16 8.80 7.49
N ASN A 149 22.12 9.56 8.03
CA ASN A 149 21.86 10.55 9.06
C ASN A 149 20.92 11.67 8.57
N GLU A 150 21.21 12.27 7.40
CA GLU A 150 20.32 13.27 6.80
C GLU A 150 18.93 12.67 6.52
N PHE A 151 18.88 11.44 6.00
CA PHE A 151 17.62 10.74 5.73
C PHE A 151 16.75 10.66 6.98
N LYS A 152 17.28 10.18 8.09
CA LYS A 152 16.53 10.07 9.35
C LYS A 152 16.07 11.43 9.90
N GLN A 153 16.86 12.49 9.71
CA GLN A 153 16.52 13.83 10.21
C GLN A 153 15.42 14.52 9.39
N SER A 154 15.36 14.28 8.08
CA SER A 154 14.38 14.93 7.20
C SER A 154 13.20 14.04 6.81
N SER A 155 13.29 12.73 7.03
CA SER A 155 12.21 11.78 6.75
C SER A 155 11.07 11.89 7.76
N GLY A 156 9.87 11.50 7.34
CA GLY A 156 8.76 11.29 8.25
C GLY A 156 8.95 10.00 9.05
N PHE A 157 9.32 10.11 10.33
CA PHE A 157 9.52 8.96 11.21
C PHE A 157 8.20 8.52 11.86
N THR A 158 7.88 7.23 11.73
CA THR A 158 6.72 6.61 12.38
C THR A 158 7.22 5.57 13.38
N SER A 159 6.90 5.74 14.66
CA SER A 159 7.31 4.81 15.71
C SER A 159 6.42 3.58 15.72
N TRP A 160 6.95 2.41 16.10
CA TRP A 160 6.13 1.23 16.38
C TRP A 160 5.00 1.49 17.40
N LYS A 161 5.18 2.47 18.30
CA LYS A 161 4.16 2.87 19.28
C LYS A 161 2.93 3.52 18.63
N ASP A 162 3.06 4.03 17.41
CA ASP A 162 1.98 4.73 16.72
C ASP A 162 0.99 3.75 16.05
N TYR A 163 1.41 2.51 15.74
CA TYR A 163 0.61 1.46 15.09
C TYR A 163 -0.50 0.83 15.97
N LYS A 164 -0.86 1.43 17.10
CA LYS A 164 -1.72 0.81 18.14
C LYS A 164 -3.22 1.09 18.02
N LYS A 165 -3.66 1.83 17.01
CA LYS A 165 -5.04 2.39 16.94
C LYS A 165 -5.92 1.73 15.89
N ASP A 166 -5.42 0.73 15.19
CA ASP A 166 -6.13 0.10 14.08
C ASP A 166 -7.24 -0.84 14.55
N GLN A 167 -8.30 -0.89 13.76
CA GLN A 167 -9.51 -1.68 14.01
C GLN A 167 -9.62 -2.76 12.93
N PRO A 168 -9.48 -4.04 13.30
CA PRO A 168 -9.80 -5.15 12.42
C PRO A 168 -11.24 -5.05 11.97
N ILE A 169 -11.51 -5.39 10.72
CA ILE A 169 -12.87 -5.45 10.22
C ILE A 169 -13.32 -6.91 10.30
N GLU A 170 -14.37 -7.17 11.09
CA GLU A 170 -15.04 -8.46 11.03
C GLU A 170 -15.69 -8.60 9.65
N GLU A 171 -15.23 -9.59 8.88
CA GLU A 171 -15.88 -9.99 7.64
C GLU A 171 -17.23 -10.62 8.02
N ASP A 172 -18.31 -9.84 7.87
CA ASP A 172 -19.65 -10.38 7.97
C ASP A 172 -19.76 -11.57 7.01
N LYS A 173 -20.17 -12.75 7.51
CA LYS A 173 -20.35 -14.01 6.75
C LYS A 173 -21.20 -13.86 5.47
N TRP A 174 -21.85 -12.72 5.28
CA TRP A 174 -22.61 -12.34 4.09
C TRP A 174 -21.77 -12.07 2.85
N LEU A 175 -20.54 -11.55 2.97
CA LEU A 175 -19.68 -11.27 1.79
C LEU A 175 -19.23 -12.56 1.07
N MET A 176 -19.28 -13.72 1.74
CA MET A 176 -18.98 -15.04 1.17
C MET A 176 -20.14 -15.67 0.37
N ARG A 177 -21.31 -15.02 0.27
CA ARG A 177 -22.51 -15.61 -0.37
C ARG A 177 -22.82 -15.14 -1.79
N ILE A 178 -22.03 -14.25 -2.39
CA ILE A 178 -22.26 -13.85 -3.78
C ILE A 178 -21.85 -15.03 -4.69
N PRO A 179 -22.77 -15.68 -5.40
CA PRO A 179 -22.41 -16.79 -6.27
C PRO A 179 -21.53 -16.27 -7.40
N HIS A 180 -20.39 -16.92 -7.64
CA HIS A 180 -19.76 -16.83 -8.95
C HIS A 180 -20.78 -17.29 -9.98
N THR A 181 -21.32 -16.36 -10.76
CA THR A 181 -22.14 -16.70 -11.92
C THR A 181 -21.22 -17.33 -12.96
N SER A 182 -21.03 -18.64 -12.86
CA SER A 182 -20.54 -19.45 -13.95
C SER A 182 -21.54 -19.32 -15.10
N ASN A 183 -21.14 -18.59 -16.13
CA ASN A 183 -21.85 -18.55 -17.41
C ASN A 183 -21.76 -19.95 -18.04
N GLU A 184 -22.70 -20.83 -17.72
CA GLU A 184 -23.01 -21.98 -18.56
C GLU A 184 -23.65 -21.46 -19.85
N LYS A 185 -22.84 -21.28 -20.89
CA LYS A 185 -23.36 -21.24 -22.25
C LYS A 185 -23.75 -22.65 -22.65
N LYS A 186 -25.04 -22.96 -22.50
CA LYS A 186 -25.71 -23.90 -23.40
C LYS A 186 -26.10 -23.14 -24.66
N HIS A 187 -25.45 -23.45 -25.77
CA HIS A 187 -26.04 -23.72 -27.07
C HIS A 187 -24.97 -24.21 -28.04
#